data_AF-A0A6J4M2Q8-F1
#
_entry.id   AF-A0A6J4M2Q8-F1
#
_cell.length_a   1.000
_cell.length_b   1.000
_cell.length_c   1.000
_cell.angle_alpha   90.00
_cell.angle_beta   90.00
_cell.angle_gamma   90.00
#
_symmetry.space_group_name_H-M   'P 1'
#
loop_
_entity.id
_entity.type
_entity.pdbx_description
1 polymer ?
#
loop_
_entity_poly.entity_id
_entity_poly.type
_entity_poly.pdbx_seq_one_letter_code
_entity_poly.pdbx_strand_id
1 'polypeptide(L)'
;MAKSTRSNDWGFPRWRAYGGERAATQVRLCDRHGCSEPGDRPAPKAPNKPDRWYFCERHAAEYNKNWNYFEGLTAEEAASREA
;
A
#
# COMPACT_ATOMS: atom_id res chain seq x y z
N MET A 1 22.19 -15.73 -16.95
CA MET A 1 21.08 -15.63 -17.91
C MET A 1 21.15 -14.27 -18.62
N ALA A 2 21.05 -14.24 -19.96
CA ALA A 2 21.06 -12.99 -20.73
C ALA A 2 19.67 -12.32 -20.67
N LYS A 3 19.60 -11.05 -20.27
CA LYS A 3 18.36 -10.26 -20.28
C LYS A 3 18.15 -9.71 -21.69
N SER A 4 17.01 -10.00 -22.30
CA SER A 4 16.63 -9.45 -23.60
C SER A 4 16.40 -7.95 -23.50
N THR A 5 17.22 -7.14 -24.19
CA THR A 5 17.21 -5.66 -24.16
C THR A 5 16.45 -5.02 -25.31
N ARG A 6 15.74 -5.79 -26.15
CA ARG A 6 15.05 -5.22 -27.31
C ARG A 6 13.78 -4.52 -26.84
N SER A 7 13.82 -3.19 -26.81
CA SER A 7 12.66 -2.33 -26.59
C SER A 7 11.63 -2.58 -27.70
N ASN A 8 10.36 -2.74 -27.34
CA ASN A 8 9.25 -2.90 -28.28
C ASN A 8 8.88 -1.57 -28.98
N ASP A 9 9.63 -0.48 -28.74
CA ASP A 9 9.41 0.87 -29.24
C ASP A 9 10.31 1.18 -30.46
N TRP A 10 10.38 0.25 -31.43
CA TRP A 10 11.33 0.33 -32.55
C TRP A 10 10.74 0.90 -33.86
N GLY A 11 9.63 1.64 -33.82
CA GLY A 11 8.98 2.17 -35.04
C GLY A 11 8.09 3.42 -34.86
N PHE A 12 7.88 4.16 -35.95
CA PHE A 12 7.05 5.37 -36.04
C PHE A 12 5.56 5.02 -36.26
N PRO A 13 4.58 5.64 -35.56
CA PRO A 13 4.67 6.58 -34.43
C PRO A 13 5.15 5.92 -33.12
N ARG A 14 5.96 6.65 -32.35
CA ARG A 14 6.58 6.24 -31.07
C ARG A 14 5.63 6.05 -29.87
N TRP A 15 4.37 5.73 -30.12
CA TRP A 15 3.49 5.24 -29.07
C TRP A 15 3.44 3.73 -29.16
N ARG A 16 3.46 3.05 -28.01
CA ARG A 16 3.13 1.62 -27.96
C ARG A 16 1.88 1.33 -28.78
N ALA A 17 1.84 0.18 -29.44
CA ALA A 17 0.60 -0.32 -30.04
C ALA A 17 -0.54 -0.27 -29.00
N TYR A 18 -1.71 0.22 -29.43
CA TYR A 18 -2.93 0.13 -28.63
C TYR A 18 -3.18 -1.35 -28.28
N GLY A 19 -3.29 -1.67 -26.99
CA GLY A 19 -3.46 -3.05 -26.52
C GLY A 19 -2.22 -3.70 -25.89
N GLY A 20 -1.35 -2.91 -25.25
CA GLY A 20 -0.27 -3.44 -24.40
C GLY A 20 -0.78 -4.47 -23.37
N GLU A 21 0.09 -5.42 -23.02
CA GLU A 21 -0.20 -6.58 -22.18
C GLU A 21 -0.91 -6.18 -20.87
N ARG A 22 -2.16 -6.62 -20.70
CA ARG A 22 -2.90 -6.55 -19.43
C ARG A 22 -2.49 -7.73 -18.56
N ALA A 23 -1.29 -7.66 -17.98
CA ALA A 23 -0.89 -8.63 -16.97
C ALA A 23 -1.85 -8.55 -15.77
N ALA A 24 -2.20 -9.70 -15.21
CA ALA A 24 -3.00 -9.75 -13.99
C ALA A 24 -2.22 -9.08 -12.85
N THR A 25 -2.76 -7.99 -12.30
CA THR A 25 -2.19 -7.32 -11.11
C THR A 25 -2.17 -8.32 -9.96
N GLN A 26 -1.01 -8.48 -9.33
CA GLN A 26 -0.88 -9.28 -8.11
C GLN A 26 -1.62 -8.56 -6.97
N VAL A 27 -2.81 -9.05 -6.63
CA VAL A 27 -3.60 -8.53 -5.52
C VAL A 27 -3.10 -9.19 -4.24
N ARG A 28 -2.63 -8.38 -3.28
CA ARG A 28 -2.31 -8.90 -1.95
C ARG A 28 -3.58 -9.21 -1.20
N LEU A 29 -3.58 -10.28 -0.41
CA LEU A 29 -4.70 -10.60 0.48
C LEU A 29 -4.58 -9.79 1.78
N CYS A 30 -5.71 -9.59 2.44
CA CYS A 30 -5.76 -8.99 3.76
C CYS A 30 -4.94 -9.80 4.77
N ASP A 31 -4.08 -9.14 5.55
CA ASP A 31 -3.25 -9.76 6.59
C ASP A 31 -4.05 -10.19 7.85
N ARG A 32 -5.38 -10.07 7.86
CA ARG A 32 -6.20 -10.46 9.01
C ARG A 32 -6.52 -11.96 8.93
N HIS A 33 -6.40 -12.66 10.06
CA HIS A 33 -6.72 -14.08 10.14
C HIS A 33 -8.14 -14.38 9.64
N GLY A 34 -8.23 -15.28 8.66
CA GLY A 34 -9.51 -15.72 8.09
C GLY A 34 -10.13 -14.76 7.07
N CYS A 35 -9.45 -13.69 6.66
CA CYS A 35 -9.93 -12.78 5.63
C CYS A 35 -9.31 -13.11 4.26
N SER A 36 -10.15 -13.34 3.26
CA SER A 36 -9.75 -13.55 1.86
C SER A 36 -10.04 -12.35 0.95
N GLU A 37 -10.36 -11.20 1.53
CA GLU A 37 -10.60 -9.97 0.79
C GLU A 37 -9.29 -9.33 0.30
N PRO A 38 -9.34 -8.55 -0.79
CA PRO A 38 -8.17 -7.85 -1.30
C PRO A 38 -7.66 -6.81 -0.28
N GLY A 39 -6.35 -6.85 -0.03
CA GLY A 39 -5.61 -6.01 0.91
C GLY A 39 -4.96 -4.82 0.23
N ASP A 40 -5.76 -3.86 -0.25
CA ASP A 40 -5.26 -2.68 -0.97
C ASP A 40 -4.84 -1.52 -0.04
N ARG A 41 -5.20 -1.58 1.25
CA ARG A 41 -5.04 -0.45 2.19
C ARG A 41 -3.86 -0.69 3.13
N PRO A 42 -2.75 0.05 2.98
CA PRO A 42 -1.60 -0.09 3.86
C PRO A 42 -1.83 0.64 5.20
N ALA A 43 -1.70 -0.07 6.31
CA ALA A 43 -1.78 0.47 7.67
C ALA A 43 -0.40 0.47 8.37
N PRO A 44 0.00 1.54 9.06
CA PRO A 44 1.31 1.63 9.73
C PRO A 44 1.37 0.70 10.94
N LYS A 45 2.42 -0.15 11.06
CA LYS A 45 2.56 -1.03 12.25
C LYS A 45 2.95 -0.26 13.51
N ALA A 46 3.70 0.83 13.34
CA ALA A 46 4.13 1.72 14.40
C ALA A 46 4.26 3.16 13.85
N PRO A 47 4.15 4.20 14.69
CA PRO A 47 4.17 5.60 14.24
C PRO A 47 5.43 5.99 13.46
N ASN A 48 6.59 5.42 13.84
CA ASN A 48 7.91 5.78 13.31
C ASN A 48 8.61 4.63 12.57
N LYS A 49 7.88 3.59 12.15
CA LYS A 49 8.46 2.46 11.40
C LYS A 49 7.92 2.41 9.97
N PRO A 50 8.75 2.04 8.99
CA PRO A 50 8.32 1.93 7.60
C PRO A 50 7.45 0.70 7.33
N ASP A 51 7.43 -0.27 8.26
CA ASP A 51 6.62 -1.48 8.16
C ASP A 51 5.12 -1.18 8.08
N ARG A 52 4.43 -1.87 7.17
CA ARG A 52 2.98 -1.74 6.96
C ARG A 52 2.28 -3.10 6.91
N TRP A 53 1.06 -3.13 7.44
CA TRP A 53 0.09 -4.20 7.20
C TRP A 53 -0.78 -3.86 6.00
N TYR A 54 -1.32 -4.84 5.31
CA TYR A 54 -2.27 -4.67 4.21
C TYR A 54 -3.64 -5.20 4.62
N PHE A 55 -4.64 -4.32 4.69
CA PHE A 55 -5.99 -4.66 5.11
C PHE A 55 -7.02 -4.45 4.00
N CYS A 56 -8.14 -5.19 4.09
CA CYS A 56 -9.35 -4.88 3.33
C CYS A 56 -10.06 -3.65 3.92
N GLU A 57 -11.10 -3.15 3.24
CA GLU A 57 -11.84 -1.96 3.67
C GLU A 57 -12.37 -2.06 5.11
N ARG A 58 -13.00 -3.19 5.43
CA ARG A 58 -13.61 -3.43 6.74
C ARG A 58 -12.57 -3.43 7.86
N HIS A 59 -11.46 -4.12 7.64
CA HIS A 59 -10.39 -4.26 8.62
C HIS A 59 -9.55 -2.99 8.76
N ALA A 60 -9.37 -2.23 7.68
CA ALA A 60 -8.76 -0.90 7.75
C ALA A 60 -9.62 0.07 8.59
N ALA A 61 -10.96 0.00 8.48
CA ALA A 61 -11.85 0.82 9.29
C ALA A 61 -11.79 0.45 10.79
N GLU A 62 -11.77 -0.85 11.12
CA GLU A 62 -11.56 -1.31 12.51
C GLU A 62 -10.19 -0.87 13.05
N TYR A 63 -9.13 -1.01 12.25
CA TYR A 63 -7.79 -0.58 12.60
C TYR A 63 -7.72 0.91 12.89
N ASN A 64 -8.28 1.74 12.01
CA ASN A 64 -8.28 3.20 12.15
C ASN A 64 -9.09 3.65 13.38
N LYS A 65 -10.18 2.96 13.72
CA LYS A 65 -10.97 3.27 14.93
C LYS A 65 -10.19 3.02 16.22
N ASN A 66 -9.37 1.98 16.24
CA ASN A 66 -8.53 1.62 17.39
C ASN A 66 -7.17 2.33 17.37
N TRP A 67 -6.85 3.07 16.32
CA TRP A 67 -5.57 3.76 16.20
C TRP A 67 -5.66 5.14 16.84
N ASN A 68 -5.21 5.23 18.10
CA ASN A 68 -5.05 6.49 18.79
C ASN A 68 -3.56 6.87 18.80
N TYR A 69 -3.17 7.81 17.93
CA TYR A 69 -1.78 8.30 17.85
C TYR A 69 -1.29 8.93 19.18
N PHE A 70 -2.22 9.43 20.00
CA PHE A 70 -1.93 10.20 21.20
C PHE A 70 -2.08 9.40 22.50
N GLU A 71 -2.41 8.11 22.45
CA GLU A 71 -2.74 7.33 23.65
C GLU A 71 -1.57 7.06 24.60
N GLY A 72 -0.37 7.55 24.28
CA GLY A 72 0.83 7.47 25.12
C GLY A 72 1.62 8.77 25.26
N LEU A 73 1.13 9.91 24.74
CA LEU A 73 1.74 11.22 24.99
C LEU A 73 0.96 11.93 26.10
N THR A 74 1.68 12.48 27.09
CA THR A 74 1.09 13.46 28.00
C THR A 74 0.56 14.64 27.18
N ALA A 75 -0.51 15.29 27.65
CA ALA A 75 -1.17 16.38 26.92
C ALA A 75 -0.20 17.50 26.47
N GLU A 76 0.89 17.69 27.21
CA GLU A 76 1.96 18.66 26.95
C GLU A 76 2.83 18.28 25.74
N GLU A 77 3.10 17.00 25.56
CA GLU A 77 3.96 16.47 24.49
C GLU A 77 3.19 16.27 23.17
N ALA A 78 1.88 16.05 23.26
CA ALA A 78 0.94 16.07 22.13
C ALA A 78 0.81 17.49 21.53
N ALA A 79 0.64 18.52 22.38
CA ALA A 79 0.54 19.91 21.94
C ALA A 79 1.84 20.43 21.30
N SER A 80 3.01 20.00 21.80
CA SER A 80 4.31 20.38 21.23
C SER A 80 4.55 19.82 19.82
N ARG A 81 3.81 18.78 19.39
CA ARG A 81 3.91 18.20 18.04
C ARG A 81 2.85 18.74 17.06
N GLU A 82 1.85 19.44 17.56
CA GLU A 82 0.79 20.07 16.75
C GLU A 82 1.16 21.50 16.31
N ALA A 83 2.18 22.11 16.92
CA ALA A 83 2.75 23.41 16.57
C ALA A 83 3.84 23.30 15.48
#